data_AF-A0A496XJK2-F1
#
_entry.id   AF-A0A496XJK2-F1
#
_cell.length_a   1.000
_cell.length_b   1.000
_cell.length_c   1.000
_cell.angle_alpha   90.00
_cell.angle_beta   90.00
_cell.angle_gamma   90.00
#
_symmetry.space_group_name_H-M   'P 1'
#
loop_
_entity.id
_entity.type
_entity.pdbx_description
1 polymer ?
#
loop_
_entity_poly.entity_id
_entity_poly.type
_entity_poly.pdbx_seq_one_letter_code
_entity_poly.pdbx_strand_id
1 'polypeptide(L)'
;MNHPRDKTGREILPGDTLKVFHFTGARRKRNYMYKYVRWCNKETMELSHLNLKRETYSLPMNGKLLTDCEIVQGYGEDGTPFDERGRSFS
;
A
#
# COMPACT_ATOMS: atom_id res chain seq x y z
N MET A 1 -6.85 16.07 0.16
CA MET A 1 -6.09 14.95 0.76
C MET A 1 -6.17 13.84 -0.24
N ASN A 2 -5.03 13.38 -0.76
CA ASN A 2 -5.05 12.41 -1.84
C ASN A 2 -4.36 11.15 -1.35
N HIS A 3 -5.04 10.02 -1.40
CA HIS A 3 -4.45 8.74 -1.04
C HIS A 3 -3.28 8.43 -1.98
N PRO A 4 -2.15 7.91 -1.47
CA PRO A 4 -1.12 7.36 -2.34
C PRO A 4 -1.73 6.26 -3.20
N ARG A 5 -1.14 6.03 -4.38
CA ARG A 5 -1.62 5.04 -5.33
C ARG A 5 -0.63 3.92 -5.50
N ASP A 6 -1.08 2.70 -5.73
CA ASP A 6 -0.22 1.57 -6.05
C ASP A 6 0.27 1.64 -7.50
N LYS A 7 1.16 0.73 -7.91
CA LYS A 7 1.71 0.70 -9.28
C LYS A 7 0.64 0.55 -10.38
N THR A 8 -0.57 0.12 -10.04
CA THR A 8 -1.70 -0.02 -10.96
C THR A 8 -2.57 1.23 -11.02
N GLY A 9 -2.22 2.27 -10.25
CA GLY A 9 -2.95 3.53 -10.17
C GLY A 9 -4.14 3.49 -9.21
N ARG A 10 -4.30 2.43 -8.41
CA ARG A 10 -5.40 2.33 -7.45
C ARG A 10 -5.04 3.07 -6.17
N GLU A 11 -6.00 3.81 -5.62
CA GLU A 11 -5.83 4.41 -4.30
C GLU A 11 -5.59 3.33 -3.25
N ILE A 12 -4.59 3.56 -2.41
CA ILE A 12 -4.29 2.74 -1.25
C ILE A 12 -5.15 3.28 -0.10
N LEU A 13 -5.93 2.41 0.51
CA LEU A 13 -6.88 2.76 1.57
C LEU A 13 -6.61 1.90 2.83
N PRO A 14 -7.01 2.35 4.03
CA PRO A 14 -7.07 1.49 5.19
C PRO A 14 -7.81 0.18 4.93
N GLY A 15 -7.29 -0.92 5.47
CA GLY A 15 -7.76 -2.28 5.17
C GLY A 15 -7.00 -2.99 4.04
N ASP A 16 -6.19 -2.28 3.27
CA ASP A 16 -5.42 -2.88 2.19
C ASP A 16 -4.17 -3.62 2.69
N THR A 17 -3.86 -4.73 2.00
CA THR A 17 -2.59 -5.42 2.10
C THR A 17 -1.75 -5.09 0.87
N LEU A 18 -0.54 -4.58 1.12
CA LEU A 18 0.40 -4.16 0.09
C LEU A 18 1.54 -5.15 -0.03
N LYS A 19 1.87 -5.52 -1.27
CA LYS A 19 3.12 -6.18 -1.64
C LYS A 19 4.11 -5.11 -2.11
N VAL A 20 5.15 -4.88 -1.32
CA VAL A 20 6.15 -3.84 -1.54
C VAL A 20 7.46 -4.47 -1.97
N PHE A 21 8.03 -4.04 -3.08
CA PHE A 21 9.37 -4.47 -3.49
C PHE A 21 10.41 -4.03 -2.44
N HIS A 22 11.25 -4.96 -2.00
CA HIS A 22 12.29 -4.68 -1.01
C HIS A 22 13.68 -4.71 -1.66
N PHE A 23 14.05 -5.83 -2.27
CA PHE A 23 15.33 -5.96 -2.94
C PHE A 23 15.35 -7.13 -3.94
N THR A 24 16.36 -7.15 -4.81
CA THR A 24 16.66 -8.28 -5.68
C THR A 24 17.80 -9.09 -5.06
N GLY A 25 17.53 -10.34 -4.72
CA GLY A 25 18.51 -11.25 -4.13
C GLY A 25 19.30 -12.07 -5.16
N ALA A 26 19.92 -13.15 -4.67
CA ALA A 26 20.65 -14.09 -5.52
C ALA A 26 19.79 -14.62 -6.67
N ARG A 27 20.43 -14.90 -7.81
CA ARG A 27 19.77 -15.39 -9.04
C ARG A 27 18.67 -14.46 -9.56
N ARG A 28 18.80 -13.14 -9.33
CA ARG A 28 17.83 -12.10 -9.76
C ARG A 28 16.42 -12.29 -9.20
N LYS A 29 16.26 -13.03 -8.09
CA LYS A 29 14.95 -13.22 -7.45
C LYS A 29 14.53 -11.92 -6.74
N ARG A 30 13.37 -11.37 -7.11
CA ARG A 30 12.77 -10.23 -6.41
C ARG A 30 12.16 -10.69 -5.08
N ASN A 31 12.50 -10.01 -4.01
CA ASN A 31 11.95 -10.21 -2.68
C ASN A 31 11.03 -9.03 -2.35
N TYR A 32 9.93 -9.36 -1.68
CA TYR A 32 8.87 -8.43 -1.35
C TYR A 32 8.61 -8.46 0.15
N MET A 33 8.22 -7.33 0.71
CA MET A 33 7.63 -7.23 2.04
C MET A 33 6.13 -7.03 1.92
N TYR A 34 5.38 -7.62 2.83
CA TYR A 34 3.95 -7.38 2.94
C TYR A 34 3.69 -6.38 4.06
N LYS A 35 2.78 -5.43 3.81
CA LYS A 35 2.35 -4.41 4.77
C LYS A 35 0.84 -4.39 4.84
N TYR A 36 0.29 -4.05 6.00
CA TYR A 36 -1.14 -3.82 6.16
C TYR A 36 -1.42 -2.37 6.52
N VAL A 37 -2.31 -1.73 5.78
CA VAL A 37 -2.71 -0.35 6.00
C VAL A 37 -3.70 -0.32 7.16
N ARG A 38 -3.27 0.22 8.30
CA ARG A 38 -4.08 0.18 9.54
C ARG A 38 -5.11 1.29 9.59
N TRP A 39 -4.68 2.51 9.31
CA TRP A 39 -5.50 3.73 9.37
C TRP A 39 -4.74 4.88 8.70
N CYS A 40 -5.42 6.00 8.46
CA CYS A 40 -4.79 7.24 8.02
C CYS A 40 -5.41 8.47 8.70
N ASN A 41 -4.67 9.57 8.68
CA ASN A 41 -5.14 10.91 9.00
C ASN A 41 -4.92 11.84 7.80
N LYS A 42 -5.02 13.16 8.02
CA LYS A 42 -4.90 14.14 6.94
C LYS A 42 -3.52 14.22 6.30
N GLU A 43 -2.49 13.77 7.00
CA GLU A 43 -1.09 13.94 6.59
C GLU A 43 -0.44 12.61 6.24
N THR A 44 -0.78 11.55 6.98
CA THR A 44 -0.08 10.27 6.92
C THR A 44 -1.01 9.07 7.02
N MET A 45 -0.54 7.96 6.45
CA MET A 45 -1.12 6.63 6.50
C MET A 45 -0.15 5.72 7.25
N GLU A 46 -0.66 4.94 8.19
CA GLU A 46 0.14 4.02 9.01
C GLU A 46 0.08 2.59 8.45
N LEU A 47 1.26 2.01 8.23
CA LEU A 47 1.44 0.68 7.67
C LEU A 47 2.11 -0.23 8.69
N SER A 48 1.46 -1.35 9.03
CA SER A 48 2.05 -2.40 9.85
C SER A 48 3.03 -3.25 9.04
N HIS A 49 4.12 -3.68 9.69
CA HIS A 49 5.06 -4.66 9.16
C HIS A 49 4.57 -6.11 9.21
N LEU A 50 3.32 -6.37 9.64
CA LEU A 50 2.75 -7.72 9.80
C LEU A 50 3.62 -8.64 10.65
N ASN A 51 4.30 -8.07 11.63
CA ASN A 51 5.14 -8.75 12.60
C ASN A 51 4.57 -8.57 14.01
N LEU A 52 5.06 -9.38 14.96
CA LEU A 52 4.63 -9.31 16.36
C LEU A 52 5.17 -8.07 17.08
N LYS A 53 6.24 -7.49 16.55
CA LYS A 53 6.78 -6.21 17.01
C LYS A 53 5.86 -5.13 16.42
N ARG A 54 5.32 -4.21 17.21
CA ARG A 54 4.37 -3.18 16.74
C ARG A 54 5.04 -2.09 15.89
N GLU A 55 5.90 -2.49 14.97
CA GLU A 55 6.64 -1.60 14.07
C GLU A 55 5.72 -1.12 12.96
N THR A 56 5.67 0.20 12.81
CA THR A 56 4.87 0.86 11.79
C THR A 56 5.73 1.76 10.93
N TYR A 57 5.26 1.97 9.70
CA TYR A 57 5.86 2.87 8.73
C TYR A 57 4.79 3.87 8.28
N SER A 58 5.16 5.15 8.12
CA SER A 58 4.24 6.20 7.71
C SER A 58 4.42 6.54 6.24
N LEU A 59 3.34 6.52 5.48
CA LEU A 59 3.27 7.04 4.11
C LEU A 59 2.57 8.40 4.08
N PRO A 60 3.06 9.39 3.31
CA PRO A 60 2.40 10.68 3.18
C PRO A 60 1.12 10.60 2.31
N MET A 61 0.10 11.38 2.67
CA MET A 61 -1.20 11.50 1.98
C MET A 61 -1.15 12.52 0.82
N ASN A 62 -0.19 12.35 -0.09
CA ASN A 62 0.14 13.31 -1.15
C ASN A 62 -0.24 12.85 -2.57
N GLY A 63 -1.01 11.77 -2.72
CA GLY A 63 -1.44 11.28 -4.03
C GLY A 63 -0.35 10.59 -4.85
N LYS A 64 0.86 10.39 -4.30
CA LYS A 64 2.00 9.84 -5.05
C LYS A 64 1.72 8.43 -5.57
N LEU A 65 2.09 8.18 -6.82
CA LEU A 65 2.16 6.83 -7.39
C LEU A 65 3.37 6.08 -6.83
N LEU A 66 3.12 4.96 -6.17
CA LEU A 66 4.13 4.08 -5.58
C LEU A 66 4.37 2.90 -6.51
N THR A 67 5.32 3.07 -7.44
CA THR A 67 5.64 2.09 -8.50
C THR A 67 6.15 0.75 -7.97
N ASP A 68 6.64 0.72 -6.73
CA ASP A 68 7.15 -0.48 -6.05
C ASP A 68 6.11 -1.19 -5.17
N CYS A 69 4.89 -0.67 -5.11
CA CYS A 69 3.79 -1.20 -4.30
C CYS A 69 2.67 -1.75 -5.18
N GLU A 70 2.05 -2.84 -4.74
CA GLU A 70 0.86 -3.43 -5.37
C GLU A 70 -0.12 -3.81 -4.28
N ILE A 71 -1.39 -3.41 -4.42
CA ILE A 71 -2.46 -3.92 -3.56
C ILE A 71 -2.72 -5.37 -3.98
N VAL A 72 -2.69 -6.29 -3.02
CA VAL A 72 -2.93 -7.73 -3.27
C VAL A 72 -4.21 -8.24 -2.63
N GLN A 73 -4.77 -7.48 -1.68
CA GLN A 73 -6.01 -7.78 -0.98
C GLN A 73 -6.51 -6.52 -0.29
N GLY A 74 -7.83 -6.36 -0.18
CA GLY A 74 -8.44 -5.28 0.61
C GLY A 74 -9.82 -4.90 0.09
N TYR A 75 -10.60 -4.26 0.95
CA TYR A 75 -11.96 -3.79 0.66
C TYR A 75 -12.09 -2.27 0.87
N GLY A 76 -10.97 -1.54 1.01
CA GLY A 76 -11.01 -0.12 1.34
C GLY A 76 -11.76 0.20 2.64
N GLU A 77 -12.01 1.49 2.87
CA GLU A 77 -12.85 1.94 4.00
C GLU A 77 -14.34 1.76 3.74
N ASP A 78 -14.74 1.81 2.46
CA ASP A 78 -16.12 1.79 2.00
C ASP A 78 -16.66 0.36 1.74
N GLY A 79 -15.80 -0.66 1.85
CA GLY A 79 -16.15 -2.05 1.57
C GLY A 79 -15.97 -2.46 0.10
N THR A 80 -15.53 -1.55 -0.77
CA THR A 80 -15.29 -1.83 -2.18
C THR A 80 -14.03 -2.70 -2.37
N PRO A 81 -14.15 -3.91 -2.97
CA PRO A 81 -13.00 -4.76 -3.27
C PRO A 81 -11.93 -4.02 -4.08
N PHE A 82 -10.65 -4.30 -3.80
CA PHE A 82 -9.59 -3.49 -4.38
C PHE A 82 -9.53 -3.51 -5.90
N ASP A 83 -9.89 -4.63 -6.49
CA ASP A 83 -9.85 -4.86 -7.93
C ASP A 83 -10.95 -4.11 -8.68
N GLU A 84 -12.04 -3.75 -8.02
CA GLU A 84 -13.15 -2.93 -8.54
C GLU A 84 -12.88 -1.41 -8.47
N ARG A 85 -11.88 -0.98 -7.68
CA ARG A 85 -11.53 0.44 -7.57
C ARG A 85 -10.94 1.01 -8.87
N GLY A 86 -11.27 2.27 -9.14
CA GLY A 86 -10.77 3.04 -10.28
C GLY A 86 -9.24 3.17 -10.28
N ARG A 87 -8.67 3.38 -11.47
CA ARG A 87 -7.23 3.56 -11.68
C ARG A 87 -6.95 4.98 -12.16
N SER A 88 -5.97 5.62 -11.56
CA SER A 88 -5.51 6.95 -11.93
C SER A 88 -3.99 7.03 -11.90
N PHE A 89 -3.40 7.70 -12.89
CA PHE A 89 -1.94 7.90 -13.00
C PHE A 89 -1.55 9.38 -13.09
N SER A 90 -2.53 10.28 -13.07
CA SER A 90 -2.37 11.75 -13.17
C SER A 90 -1.86 12.38 -11.88
#